data_AF-A0A947BDF1-F1
#
_entry.id   AF-A0A947BDF1-F1
#
_cell.length_a   1.000
_cell.length_b   1.000
_cell.length_c   1.000
_cell.angle_alpha   90.00
_cell.angle_beta   90.00
_cell.angle_gamma   90.00
#
_symmetry.space_group_name_H-M   'P 1'
#
loop_
_entity.id
_entity.type
_entity.pdbx_description
1 polymer ?
#
loop_
_entity_poly.entity_id
_entity_poly.type
_entity_poly.pdbx_seq_one_letter_code
_entity_poly.pdbx_strand_id
1 'polypeptide(L)'
;MRPDILNPLFAETETLEGVGPKLKKPLDKLGLTRLRDLAYHLPERFVTRRAVDTVDEVGEGENIVLKLTVTEHRGGRSPRAPYRVLAQDSIGNVLALTYFGRASFTAKKQLPVGETRWVAGKLERYGDMLQI
;
A
#
# COMPACT_ATOMS: atom_id res chain seq x y z
N MET A 1 7.76 38.62 -22.31
CA MET A 1 8.78 37.88 -21.53
C MET A 1 8.07 37.05 -20.47
N ARG A 2 8.55 35.85 -20.14
CA ARG A 2 7.96 35.04 -19.04
C ARG A 2 8.39 35.63 -17.68
N PRO A 3 7.50 35.76 -16.69
CA PRO A 3 7.87 36.15 -15.32
C PRO A 3 8.88 35.18 -14.68
N ASP A 4 9.89 35.70 -14.00
CA ASP A 4 10.99 34.88 -13.46
C ASP A 4 10.54 33.85 -12.41
N ILE A 5 9.48 34.16 -11.67
CA ILE A 5 8.86 33.24 -10.70
C ILE A 5 8.39 31.93 -11.36
N LEU A 6 8.16 31.91 -12.68
CA LEU A 6 7.74 30.71 -13.40
C LEU A 6 8.90 29.89 -13.96
N ASN A 7 10.14 30.40 -13.93
CA ASN A 7 11.30 29.68 -14.47
C ASN A 7 11.48 28.26 -13.86
N PRO A 8 11.26 28.02 -12.55
CA PRO A 8 11.38 26.69 -11.96
C PRO A 8 10.47 25.63 -12.61
N LEU A 9 9.28 26.01 -13.10
CA LEU A 9 8.35 25.08 -13.75
C LEU A 9 8.91 24.45 -15.04
N PHE A 10 9.96 25.03 -15.61
CA PHE A 10 10.59 24.58 -16.84
C PHE A 10 11.93 23.88 -16.62
N ALA A 11 12.35 23.71 -15.36
CA ALA A 11 13.48 22.87 -15.00
C ALA A 11 13.18 21.39 -15.31
N GLU A 12 14.25 20.62 -15.55
CA GLU A 12 14.17 19.19 -15.83
C GLU A 12 13.70 18.41 -14.60
N THR A 13 12.98 17.31 -14.80
CA THR A 13 12.43 16.48 -13.71
C THR A 13 13.50 15.85 -12.82
N GLU A 14 14.72 15.62 -13.33
CA GLU A 14 15.87 15.12 -12.57
C GLU A 14 16.38 16.08 -11.49
N THR A 15 15.97 17.35 -11.53
CA THR A 15 16.29 18.31 -10.46
C THR A 15 15.55 18.00 -9.16
N LEU A 16 14.49 17.18 -9.20
CA LEU A 16 13.76 16.76 -8.01
C LEU A 16 14.54 15.69 -7.23
N GLU A 17 14.56 15.88 -5.91
CA GLU A 17 15.06 14.86 -5.00
C GLU A 17 14.31 13.53 -5.20
N GLY A 18 15.07 12.45 -5.32
CA GLY A 18 14.53 11.11 -5.60
C GLY A 18 14.42 10.76 -7.08
N VAL A 19 14.53 11.70 -8.03
CA VAL A 19 14.48 11.42 -9.47
C VAL A 19 15.88 11.10 -10.01
N GLY A 20 16.33 9.87 -9.80
CA GLY A 20 17.57 9.36 -10.39
C GLY A 20 17.42 8.75 -11.79
N PRO A 21 18.50 8.24 -12.40
CA PRO A 21 18.49 7.68 -13.76
C PRO A 21 17.49 6.54 -13.99
N LYS A 22 17.14 5.80 -12.93
CA LYS A 22 16.13 4.72 -12.98
C LYS A 22 14.70 5.27 -13.13
N LEU A 23 14.40 6.42 -12.53
CA LEU A 23 13.09 7.07 -12.60
C LEU A 23 12.98 8.02 -13.80
N LYS A 24 14.10 8.58 -14.29
CA LYS A 24 14.12 9.38 -15.51
C LYS A 24 13.50 8.65 -16.70
N LYS A 25 13.98 7.43 -17.00
CA LYS A 25 13.52 6.66 -18.17
C LYS A 25 12.00 6.47 -18.26
N PRO A 26 11.29 6.03 -17.20
CA PRO A 26 9.83 5.94 -17.25
C PRO A 26 9.14 7.31 -17.33
N LEU A 27 9.68 8.36 -16.70
CA LEU A 27 9.13 9.72 -16.83
C LEU A 27 9.25 10.25 -18.26
N ASP A 28 10.40 10.04 -18.91
CA ASP A 28 10.60 10.41 -20.32
C ASP A 28 9.61 9.70 -21.25
N LYS A 29 9.35 8.40 -21.00
CA LYS A 29 8.35 7.63 -21.77
C LYS A 29 6.92 8.16 -21.61
N LEU A 30 6.63 8.82 -20.50
CA LEU A 30 5.35 9.48 -20.24
C LEU A 30 5.34 10.94 -20.73
N GLY A 31 6.44 11.45 -21.30
CA GLY A 31 6.60 12.85 -21.71
C GLY A 31 6.79 13.81 -20.54
N LEU A 32 7.10 13.32 -19.34
CA LEU A 32 7.23 14.09 -18.11
C LEU A 32 8.68 14.58 -17.93
N THR A 33 9.07 15.53 -18.77
CA THR A 33 10.47 15.99 -18.88
C THR A 33 10.76 17.23 -18.03
N ARG A 34 9.72 18.02 -17.71
CA ARG A 34 9.81 19.24 -16.90
C ARG A 34 8.91 19.20 -15.68
N LEU A 35 9.19 20.05 -14.68
CA LEU A 35 8.38 20.12 -13.45
C LEU A 35 6.92 20.46 -13.72
N ARG A 36 6.62 21.32 -14.70
CA ARG A 36 5.24 21.60 -15.09
C ARG A 36 4.51 20.35 -15.58
N ASP A 37 5.21 19.44 -16.27
CA ASP A 37 4.58 18.27 -16.87
C ASP A 37 4.07 17.35 -15.74
N LEU A 38 4.83 17.24 -14.64
CA LEU A 38 4.40 16.57 -13.42
C LEU A 38 3.21 17.25 -12.75
N ALA A 39 3.23 18.58 -12.65
CA ALA A 39 2.14 19.36 -12.04
C ALA A 39 0.80 19.18 -12.77
N TYR A 40 0.85 18.94 -14.09
CA TYR A 40 -0.32 18.67 -14.92
C TYR A 40 -0.54 17.18 -15.21
N HIS A 41 0.28 16.29 -14.64
CA HIS A 41 0.07 14.85 -14.70
C HIS A 41 -0.92 14.43 -13.62
N LEU A 42 -2.20 14.68 -13.88
CA LEU A 42 -3.26 14.44 -12.91
C LEU A 42 -3.41 12.94 -12.60
N PRO A 43 -3.80 12.57 -11.36
CA PRO A 43 -4.08 11.18 -11.02
C PRO A 43 -5.19 10.58 -11.90
N GLU A 44 -4.99 9.34 -12.37
CA GLU A 44 -6.02 8.57 -13.09
C GLU A 44 -7.17 8.17 -12.15
N ARG A 45 -6.86 7.86 -10.89
CA ARG A 45 -7.84 7.41 -9.89
C ARG A 45 -7.44 7.84 -8.48
N PHE A 46 -8.42 7.92 -7.61
CA PHE A 46 -8.23 8.06 -6.17
C PHE A 46 -8.68 6.78 -5.47
N VAL A 47 -7.90 6.31 -4.49
CA VAL A 47 -8.29 5.19 -3.63
C VAL A 47 -8.63 5.73 -2.26
N THR A 48 -9.93 5.82 -1.97
CA THR A 48 -10.42 6.18 -0.63
C THR A 48 -10.29 4.98 0.28
N ARG A 49 -9.73 5.20 1.48
CA ARG A 49 -9.68 4.20 2.54
C ARG A 49 -10.34 4.76 3.77
N ARG A 50 -11.23 4.00 4.39
CA ARG A 50 -11.90 4.38 5.62
C ARG A 50 -11.16 3.80 6.82
N ALA A 51 -10.80 4.62 7.79
CA ALA A 51 -10.33 4.12 9.08
C ALA A 51 -11.52 3.60 9.89
N VAL A 52 -11.39 2.39 10.45
CA VAL A 52 -12.42 1.73 11.26
C VAL A 52 -11.79 1.10 12.49
N ASP A 53 -12.55 0.95 13.58
CA ASP A 53 -12.05 0.43 14.86
C ASP A 53 -12.18 -1.09 14.95
N THR A 54 -13.22 -1.64 14.31
CA THR A 54 -13.45 -3.09 14.21
C THR A 54 -13.84 -3.49 12.79
N VAL A 55 -13.67 -4.78 12.48
CA VAL A 55 -14.05 -5.30 11.16
C VAL A 55 -15.58 -5.39 10.98
N ASP A 56 -16.34 -5.36 12.07
CA ASP A 56 -17.81 -5.44 12.04
C ASP A 56 -18.47 -4.15 11.51
N GLU A 57 -17.72 -3.06 11.42
CA GLU A 57 -18.22 -1.78 10.89
C GLU A 57 -18.33 -1.75 9.35
N VAL A 58 -17.76 -2.74 8.65
CA VAL A 58 -17.54 -2.69 7.20
C VAL A 58 -17.94 -3.97 6.50
N GLY A 59 -18.37 -3.83 5.25
CA GLY A 59 -18.67 -4.95 4.37
C GLY A 59 -17.44 -5.47 3.62
N GLU A 60 -17.57 -6.68 3.10
CA GLU A 60 -16.62 -7.21 2.12
C GLU A 60 -16.58 -6.32 0.87
N GLY A 61 -15.39 -6.15 0.31
CA GLY A 61 -15.16 -5.31 -0.86
C GLY A 61 -14.63 -3.91 -0.54
N GLU A 62 -14.76 -3.46 0.70
CA GLU A 62 -14.38 -2.11 1.10
C GLU A 62 -12.87 -1.95 1.34
N ASN A 63 -12.34 -0.78 1.00
CA ASN A 63 -10.96 -0.41 1.31
C ASN A 63 -10.90 0.25 2.68
N ILE A 64 -10.20 -0.39 3.62
CA ILE A 64 -10.17 0.02 5.02
C ILE A 64 -8.75 0.25 5.52
N VAL A 65 -8.65 0.97 6.64
CA VAL A 65 -7.47 1.04 7.49
C VAL A 65 -7.88 0.58 8.89
N LEU A 66 -7.28 -0.48 9.38
CA LEU A 66 -7.64 -1.10 10.65
C LEU A 66 -6.40 -1.30 11.53
N LYS A 67 -6.55 -1.06 12.83
CA LYS A 67 -5.51 -1.31 13.82
C LYS A 67 -5.60 -2.76 14.29
N LEU A 68 -4.55 -3.54 14.02
CA LEU A 68 -4.53 -4.98 14.27
C LEU A 68 -3.34 -5.41 15.11
N THR A 69 -3.58 -6.30 16.06
CA THR A 69 -2.55 -6.95 16.86
C THR A 69 -2.25 -8.32 16.27
N VAL A 70 -1.00 -8.55 15.91
CA VAL A 70 -0.56 -9.81 15.29
C VAL A 70 -0.59 -10.93 16.31
N THR A 71 -1.25 -12.04 15.99
CA THR A 71 -1.40 -13.18 16.91
C THR A 71 -0.60 -14.40 16.48
N GLU A 72 -0.58 -14.73 15.19
CA GLU A 72 0.04 -15.96 14.71
C GLU A 72 0.55 -15.82 13.27
N HIS A 73 1.61 -16.55 12.94
CA HIS A 73 2.15 -16.66 11.59
C HIS A 73 1.95 -18.09 11.06
N ARG A 74 1.21 -18.22 9.95
CA ARG A 74 0.94 -19.49 9.29
C ARG A 74 1.63 -19.56 7.94
N GLY A 75 2.64 -20.40 7.86
CA GLY A 75 3.34 -20.72 6.62
C GLY A 75 2.47 -21.54 5.66
N GLY A 76 2.64 -21.29 4.36
CA GLY A 76 2.05 -22.13 3.32
C GLY A 76 2.66 -23.54 3.32
N ARG A 77 1.85 -24.56 3.04
CA ARG A 77 2.29 -25.98 2.96
C ARG A 77 3.09 -26.31 1.70
N SER A 78 3.22 -25.37 0.77
CA SER A 78 4.01 -25.50 -0.45
C SER A 78 4.66 -24.15 -0.81
N PRO A 79 5.71 -24.12 -1.66
CA PRO A 79 6.37 -22.87 -2.05
C PRO A 79 5.46 -21.85 -2.74
N ARG A 80 4.32 -22.28 -3.28
CA ARG A 80 3.31 -21.42 -3.93
C ARG A 80 2.14 -21.08 -3.00
N ALA A 81 2.02 -21.74 -1.86
CA ALA A 81 0.93 -21.49 -0.94
C ALA A 81 1.11 -20.11 -0.28
N PRO A 82 0.00 -19.39 -0.02
CA PRO A 82 0.06 -18.09 0.64
C PRO A 82 0.61 -18.22 2.06
N TYR A 83 1.28 -17.17 2.49
CA TYR A 83 1.68 -16.96 3.87
C TYR A 83 0.64 -16.08 4.55
N ARG A 84 0.10 -16.53 5.69
CA ARG A 84 -0.94 -15.79 6.40
C ARG A 84 -0.43 -15.34 7.75
N VAL A 85 -0.65 -14.07 8.05
CA VAL A 85 -0.47 -13.53 9.40
C VAL A 85 -1.86 -13.34 9.99
N LEU A 86 -2.20 -14.11 11.02
CA LEU A 86 -3.43 -13.87 11.76
C LEU A 86 -3.24 -12.68 12.68
N ALA A 87 -4.24 -11.81 12.68
CA ALA A 87 -4.26 -10.63 13.52
C ALA A 87 -5.69 -10.38 14.01
N GLN A 88 -5.77 -9.69 15.16
CA GLN A 88 -7.02 -9.38 15.83
C GLN A 88 -7.25 -7.88 15.89
N ASP A 89 -8.51 -7.47 15.74
CA ASP A 89 -8.94 -6.10 16.04
C ASP A 89 -9.12 -5.89 17.55
N SER A 90 -9.64 -4.72 17.92
CA SER A 90 -9.79 -4.29 19.31
C SER A 90 -10.79 -5.13 20.13
N ILE A 91 -11.73 -5.82 19.48
CA ILE A 91 -12.76 -6.64 20.14
C ILE A 91 -12.53 -8.15 19.98
N GLY A 92 -11.46 -8.53 19.27
CA GLY A 92 -11.00 -9.91 19.14
C GLY A 92 -11.41 -10.60 17.84
N ASN A 93 -12.00 -9.89 16.88
CA ASN A 93 -12.27 -10.45 15.56
C ASN A 93 -10.95 -10.81 14.88
N VAL A 94 -10.89 -11.99 14.28
CA VAL A 94 -9.68 -12.50 13.62
C VAL A 94 -9.80 -12.34 12.12
N LEU A 95 -8.75 -11.82 11.49
CA LEU A 95 -8.57 -11.88 10.04
C LEU A 95 -7.15 -12.28 9.67
N ALA A 96 -6.98 -12.70 8.42
CA ALA A 96 -5.68 -13.05 7.85
C ALA A 96 -5.13 -11.90 6.99
N LEU A 97 -3.89 -11.48 7.25
CA LEU A 97 -3.11 -10.68 6.31
C LEU A 97 -2.39 -11.65 5.38
N THR A 98 -2.80 -11.68 4.11
CA THR A 98 -2.40 -12.72 3.16
C THR A 98 -1.29 -12.22 2.23
N TYR A 99 -0.13 -12.88 2.29
CA TYR A 99 1.04 -12.58 1.48
C TYR A 99 1.32 -13.70 0.48
N PHE A 100 1.76 -13.31 -0.72
CA PHE A 100 2.11 -14.24 -1.81
C PHE A 100 3.58 -14.09 -2.21
N GLY A 101 4.18 -15.21 -2.64
CA GLY A 101 5.53 -15.23 -3.21
C GLY A 101 6.59 -14.61 -2.30
N ARG A 102 7.38 -13.66 -2.85
CA ARG A 102 8.49 -13.02 -2.11
C ARG A 102 8.03 -12.11 -0.97
N ALA A 103 6.79 -11.61 -1.00
CA ALA A 103 6.27 -10.71 0.05
C ALA A 103 6.09 -11.43 1.41
N SER A 104 5.99 -12.76 1.40
CA SER A 104 5.93 -13.58 2.61
C SER A 104 7.17 -13.41 3.50
N PHE A 105 8.34 -13.14 2.92
CA PHE A 105 9.56 -12.92 3.69
C PHE A 105 9.56 -11.59 4.44
N THR A 106 8.93 -10.56 3.88
CA THR A 106 8.85 -9.24 4.53
C THR A 106 7.81 -9.21 5.65
N ALA A 107 6.75 -10.01 5.55
CA ALA A 107 5.69 -10.09 6.55
C ALA A 107 6.23 -10.43 7.95
N LYS A 108 7.12 -11.42 8.07
CA LYS A 108 7.75 -11.81 9.35
C LYS A 108 8.47 -10.66 10.05
N LYS A 109 9.14 -9.81 9.27
CA LYS A 109 9.91 -8.68 9.82
C LYS A 109 9.01 -7.50 10.18
N GLN A 110 8.00 -7.21 9.37
CA GLN A 110 7.12 -6.06 9.54
C GLN A 110 6.02 -6.28 10.59
N LEU A 111 5.63 -7.54 10.78
CA LEU A 111 4.50 -7.96 11.62
C LEU A 111 4.94 -8.95 12.71
N PRO A 112 5.77 -8.57 13.70
CA PRO A 112 6.10 -9.45 14.82
C PRO A 112 4.86 -9.81 15.64
N VAL A 113 4.81 -11.05 16.17
CA VAL A 113 3.72 -11.51 17.02
C VAL A 113 3.65 -10.68 18.30
N GLY A 114 2.45 -10.32 18.72
CA GLY A 114 2.16 -9.47 19.88
C GLY A 114 2.20 -7.97 19.57
N GLU A 115 2.72 -7.56 18.42
CA GLU A 115 2.78 -6.15 18.05
C GLU A 115 1.53 -5.68 17.32
N THR A 116 1.15 -4.43 17.59
CA THR A 116 0.06 -3.75 16.90
C THR A 116 0.56 -2.96 15.70
N ARG A 117 -0.18 -3.01 14.59
CA ARG A 117 0.11 -2.31 13.34
C ARG A 117 -1.16 -1.74 12.73
N TRP A 118 -1.03 -0.63 12.03
CA TRP A 118 -2.07 -0.13 11.13
C TRP A 118 -1.92 -0.84 9.79
N VAL A 119 -3.00 -1.49 9.35
CA VAL A 119 -3.04 -2.23 8.10
C VAL A 119 -4.06 -1.56 7.19
N ALA A 120 -3.62 -1.27 5.96
CA ALA A 120 -4.47 -0.71 4.93
C ALA A 120 -4.65 -1.72 3.80
N GLY A 121 -5.89 -2.01 3.44
CA GLY A 121 -6.19 -2.91 2.33
C GLY A 121 -7.67 -3.15 2.14
N LYS A 122 -8.00 -4.02 1.20
CA LYS A 122 -9.38 -4.34 0.88
C LYS A 122 -9.82 -5.52 1.72
N LEU A 123 -10.93 -5.38 2.44
CA LEU A 123 -11.49 -6.50 3.20
C LEU A 123 -12.15 -7.48 2.23
N GLU A 124 -11.68 -8.71 2.22
CA GLU A 124 -12.22 -9.79 1.40
C GLU A 124 -12.46 -11.04 2.24
N ARG A 125 -13.16 -12.03 1.69
CA ARG A 125 -13.35 -13.33 2.32
C ARG A 125 -12.81 -14.46 1.45
N TYR A 126 -12.15 -15.41 2.09
CA TYR A 126 -11.73 -16.66 1.46
C TYR A 126 -12.18 -17.85 2.30
N GLY A 127 -13.13 -18.63 1.77
CA GLY A 127 -13.87 -19.59 2.58
C GLY A 127 -14.64 -18.85 3.67
N ASP A 128 -14.43 -19.24 4.93
CA ASP A 128 -15.07 -18.58 6.08
C ASP A 128 -14.19 -17.48 6.71
N MET A 129 -12.96 -17.30 6.23
CA MET A 129 -11.98 -16.41 6.84
C MET A 129 -11.97 -15.03 6.15
N LEU A 130 -12.15 -13.97 6.94
CA LEU A 130 -11.86 -12.61 6.50
C LEU A 130 -10.36 -12.41 6.29
N GLN A 131 -10.00 -11.67 5.25
CA GLN A 131 -8.62 -11.38 4.93
C GLN A 131 -8.42 -10.00 4.30
N ILE A 132 -7.19 -9.53 4.38
CA ILE A 132 -6.66 -8.37 3.65
C ILE A 132 -5.43 -8.82 2.85
#